data_AF-A0A327JCL5-F1
#
_entry.id   AF-A0A327JCL5-F1
#
_cell.length_a   1.000
_cell.length_b   1.000
_cell.length_c   1.000
_cell.angle_alpha   90.00
_cell.angle_beta   90.00
_cell.angle_gamma   90.00
#
_symmetry.space_group_name_H-M   'P 1'
#
loop_
_entity.id
_entity.type
_entity.pdbx_description
1 polymer ?
#
loop_
_entity_poly.entity_id
_entity_poly.type
_entity_poly.pdbx_seq_one_letter_code
_entity_poly.pdbx_strand_id
1 'polypeptide(L)' 'REVRRLAPITVCAEQQIYEVMLMFKRGCKHPIIIEKDGQKLSQLDENEVLHAYFTDKRTTSSMEDLLLVY' A
#
# COMPACT_ATOMS: atom_id res chain seq x y z
N ARG A 1 -20.15 17.76 -3.02
CA ARG A 1 -18.85 17.44 -3.67
C ARG A 1 -17.88 17.12 -2.55
N GLU A 2 -17.73 15.85 -2.17
CA GLU A 2 -16.76 15.49 -1.15
C GLU A 2 -15.37 15.49 -1.78
N VAL A 3 -14.52 16.41 -1.34
CA VAL A 3 -13.08 16.30 -1.57
C VAL A 3 -12.64 15.06 -0.79
N ARG A 4 -12.43 13.92 -1.50
CA ARG A 4 -11.87 12.71 -0.89
C ARG A 4 -10.51 13.09 -0.31
N ARG A 5 -10.43 13.23 1.01
CA ARG A 5 -9.19 13.62 1.70
C ARG A 5 -8.11 12.58 1.38
N LEU A 6 -6.93 13.04 0.98
CA LEU A 6 -5.78 12.16 0.83
C LEU A 6 -5.20 11.91 2.22
N ALA A 7 -5.00 10.64 2.55
CA ALA A 7 -4.37 10.19 3.78
C ALA A 7 -3.27 9.21 3.40
N PRO A 8 -2.07 9.70 3.01
CA PRO A 8 -0.99 8.82 2.60
C PRO A 8 -0.58 7.90 3.74
N ILE A 9 -0.23 6.65 3.39
CA ILE A 9 0.30 5.66 4.30
C ILE A 9 1.75 5.40 3.87
N THR A 10 2.70 5.69 4.74
CA THR A 10 4.12 5.40 4.51
C THR A 10 4.47 4.07 5.16
N VAL A 11 5.09 3.17 4.41
CA VAL A 11 5.39 1.79 4.81
C VAL A 11 6.81 1.40 4.40
N CYS A 12 7.42 0.49 5.14
CA CYS A 12 8.71 -0.07 4.75
C CYS A 12 8.55 -1.09 3.62
N ALA A 13 9.57 -1.23 2.78
CA ALA A 13 9.61 -2.20 1.68
C ALA A 13 9.39 -3.65 2.17
N GLU A 14 9.89 -3.98 3.36
CA GLU A 14 9.80 -5.30 3.97
C GLU A 14 8.45 -5.55 4.68
N GLN A 15 7.62 -4.52 4.84
CA GLN A 15 6.33 -4.61 5.52
C GLN A 15 5.37 -5.53 4.75
N GLN A 16 4.55 -6.30 5.46
CA GLN A 16 3.64 -7.23 4.79
C GLN A 16 2.38 -6.54 4.27
N ILE A 17 1.86 -6.98 3.13
CA ILE A 17 0.62 -6.46 2.52
C ILE A 17 -0.55 -6.51 3.52
N TYR A 18 -0.66 -7.58 4.31
CA TYR A 18 -1.66 -7.68 5.39
C TYR A 18 -1.57 -6.53 6.40
N GLU A 19 -0.37 -6.16 6.83
CA GLU A 19 -0.16 -5.08 7.80
C GLU A 19 -0.55 -3.73 7.23
N VAL A 20 -0.25 -3.50 5.95
CA VAL A 20 -0.64 -2.28 5.22
C VAL A 20 -2.16 -2.19 5.08
N MET A 21 -2.83 -3.30 4.79
CA MET A 21 -4.30 -3.39 4.72
C MET A 21 -4.98 -2.99 6.03
N LEU A 22 -4.40 -3.30 7.19
CA LEU A 22 -4.95 -2.91 8.49
C LEU A 22 -4.94 -1.38 8.73
N MET A 23 -4.11 -0.64 7.99
CA MET A 23 -3.99 0.81 8.12
C MET A 23 -5.05 1.59 7.32
N PHE A 24 -5.80 0.91 6.44
CA PHE A 24 -6.78 1.53 5.56
C PHE A 24 -7.97 2.08 6.34
N LYS A 25 -8.47 3.23 5.89
CA LYS A 25 -9.63 3.91 6.50
C LYS A 25 -10.72 4.17 5.47
N ARG A 26 -11.98 4.11 5.88
CA ARG A 26 -13.09 4.47 4.98
C ARG A 26 -13.18 6.00 4.82
N GLY A 27 -13.62 6.45 3.64
CA GLY A 27 -13.90 7.87 3.38
C GLY A 27 -12.69 8.73 2.99
N CYS A 28 -11.51 8.13 2.81
CA CYS A 28 -10.31 8.79 2.27
C CYS A 28 -9.62 7.90 1.25
N LYS A 29 -8.73 8.49 0.45
CA LYS A 29 -7.83 7.73 -0.44
C LYS A 29 -6.46 7.61 0.20
N HIS A 30 -5.84 6.45 0.06
CA HIS A 30 -4.52 6.17 0.62
C HIS A 30 -3.49 5.94 -0.49
N PRO A 31 -2.77 6.99 -0.92
CA PRO A 31 -1.50 6.79 -1.60
C PRO A 31 -0.55 6.03 -0.67
N ILE A 32 0.00 4.92 -1.13
CA ILE A 32 0.90 4.07 -0.36
C ILE A 32 2.33 4.42 -0.75
N ILE A 33 3.07 5.06 0.15
CA ILE A 33 4.46 5.46 -0.08
C ILE A 33 5.34 4.36 0.49
N ILE A 34 6.16 3.74 -0.35
CA ILE A 34 7.05 2.66 0.06
C ILE A 34 8.45 3.23 0.23
N GLU A 35 9.05 3.01 1.40
CA GLU A 35 10.39 3.46 1.74
C GLU A 35 11.31 2.27 2.01
N LYS A 36 12.59 2.42 1.64
CA LYS A 36 13.66 1.48 1.96
C LYS A 36 14.88 2.28 2.42
N ASP A 37 15.46 1.89 3.55
CA ASP A 37 16.60 2.60 4.16
C ASP A 37 16.36 4.11 4.35
N GLY A 38 15.12 4.51 4.67
CA GLY A 38 14.74 5.91 4.87
C GLY A 38 14.62 6.74 3.59
N GLN A 39 14.70 6.12 2.42
CA GLN A 39 14.48 6.77 1.13
C GLN A 39 13.19 6.27 0.48
N LYS A 40 12.46 7.17 -0.17
CA LYS A 40 11.29 6.80 -0.97
C LYS A 40 11.74 5.90 -2.12
N LEU A 41 11.30 4.64 -2.07
CA LEU A 41 11.53 3.66 -3.12
C LEU A 41 10.51 3.83 -4.23
N SER A 42 9.21 3.87 -3.87
CA SER A 42 8.12 3.97 -4.84
C SER A 42 6.82 4.46 -4.20
N GLN A 43 5.75 4.52 -4.99
CA GLN A 43 4.40 4.82 -4.54
C GLN A 43 3.38 3.98 -5.31
N LEU A 44 2.42 3.40 -4.59
CA LEU A 44 1.28 2.67 -5.14
C LEU A 44 -0.05 3.38 -4.83
N ASP A 45 -1.06 3.09 -5.62
CA ASP A 45 -2.46 3.38 -5.32
C ASP A 45 -3.05 2.30 -4.40
N GLU A 46 -4.05 2.70 -3.62
CA GLU A 46 -4.82 1.82 -2.73
C GLU A 46 -5.33 0.56 -3.47
N ASN A 47 -5.76 0.72 -4.73
CA ASN A 47 -6.33 -0.37 -5.51
C ASN A 47 -5.33 -1.50 -5.83
N GLU A 48 -4.04 -1.19 -5.95
CA GLU A 48 -3.01 -2.18 -6.26
C GLU A 48 -2.79 -3.10 -5.05
N VAL A 49 -2.76 -2.53 -3.85
CA VAL A 49 -2.69 -3.29 -2.59
C VAL A 49 -3.96 -4.11 -2.37
N LEU A 50 -5.13 -3.55 -2.67
CA LEU A 50 -6.40 -4.28 -2.60
C LEU A 50 -6.42 -5.47 -3.57
N HIS A 51 -5.93 -5.28 -4.80
CA HIS A 51 -5.85 -6.36 -5.79
C HIS A 51 -4.93 -7.47 -5.31
N ALA A 52 -3.73 -7.14 -4.83
CA ALA A 52 -2.79 -8.13 -4.35
C ALA A 52 -3.33 -8.94 -3.15
N TYR A 53 -4.05 -8.28 -2.24
CA TYR A 53 -4.63 -8.94 -1.07
C TYR A 53 -5.85 -9.81 -1.44
N PHE A 54 -6.80 -9.28 -2.21
CA PHE A 54 -8.07 -9.96 -2.47
C PHE A 54 -8.07 -10.86 -3.70
N THR A 55 -7.40 -10.47 -4.79
CA THR A 55 -7.34 -11.24 -6.03
C THR A 55 -6.18 -12.23 -5.96
N ASP A 56 -4.96 -11.75 -5.72
CA ASP A 56 -3.76 -12.57 -5.79
C ASP A 56 -3.47 -13.37 -4.51
N LYS A 57 -4.23 -13.09 -3.43
CA LYS A 57 -4.11 -13.72 -2.10
C LYS A 57 -2.71 -13.62 -1.49
N ARG A 58 -1.95 -12.59 -1.84
CA ARG A 58 -0.57 -12.35 -1.37
C ARG A 58 -0.55 -11.67 -0.01
N THR A 59 -1.19 -12.26 1.00
CA THR A 59 -1.37 -11.61 2.30
C THR A 59 -0.07 -11.39 3.05
N THR A 60 0.88 -12.33 2.95
CA THR A 60 2.16 -12.31 3.68
C THR A 60 3.35 -11.85 2.84
N SER A 61 3.13 -11.48 1.57
CA SER A 61 4.18 -10.93 0.72
C SER A 61 4.58 -9.53 1.20
N SER A 62 5.82 -9.15 0.93
CA SER A 62 6.31 -7.81 1.25
C SER A 62 5.78 -6.76 0.26
N MET A 63 5.85 -5.48 0.64
CA MET A 63 5.56 -4.38 -0.28
C MET A 63 6.56 -4.28 -1.43
N GLU A 64 7.82 -4.70 -1.23
CA GLU A 64 8.83 -4.80 -2.29
C GLU A 64 8.46 -5.86 -3.34
N ASP A 65 7.96 -7.04 -2.91
CA ASP A 65 7.51 -8.09 -3.82
C ASP A 65 6.32 -7.64 -4.68
N LEU A 66 5.50 -6.74 -4.15
CA LEU A 66 4.36 -6.16 -4.87
C LEU A 66 4.83 -5.23 -6.00
N LEU A 67 5.90 -4.46 -5.78
CA LEU A 67 6.49 -3.57 -6.78
C LEU A 67 7.11 -4.30 -7.98
N LEU A 68 7.44 -5.58 -7.86
CA LEU A 68 7.96 -6.37 -8.99
C LEU A 68 6.86 -6.76 -9.98
N VAL A 69 5.59 -6.65 -9.58
CA VAL A 69 4.42 -7.07 -10.38
C VAL A 69 3.74 -5.90 -11.09
N TYR A 70 3.85 -4.69 -10.53
CA TYR A 70 3.16 -3.47 -10.97
C TYR A 70 4.16 -2.34 -11.20
#